data_AF-A0A449G789-F1
#
_entry.id   AF-A0A449G789-F1
#
_cell.length_a   1.000
_cell.length_b   1.000
_cell.length_c   1.000
_cell.angle_alpha   90.00
_cell.angle_beta   90.00
_cell.angle_gamma   90.00
#
_symmetry.space_group_name_H-M   'P 1'
#
loop_
_entity.id
_entity.type
_entity.pdbx_description
1 polymer ?
#
loop_
_entity_poly.entity_id
_entity_poly.type
_entity_poly.pdbx_seq_one_letter_code
_entity_poly.pdbx_strand_id
1 'polypeptide(L)'
;MTDIDDDRRQVVQEIITKHGREQQAKEAHDYQRTSVDGVETTEKFRELLRQALAGQLPDLGEVPEADPEVAKLAAELVTLHLPEWRNPAGRTLAKPTVVTMPLAPRVADYLVARGWVHDPSRERVRWIPTPGTSGGPHDPGMHIEPDEYGQWPAPDPEAFYDIDDIKVVEIDGGRWCAQHPRGIAFEADTKSEAYEGIVGRLRAKIKEAKNA
;
A
#
# COMPACT_ATOMS: atom_id res chain seq x y z
N MET A 1 31.96 34.73 -14.19
CA MET A 1 31.67 33.74 -15.25
C MET A 1 32.30 32.44 -14.76
N THR A 2 31.77 31.88 -13.67
CA THR A 2 30.86 30.73 -13.60
C THR A 2 31.45 29.46 -14.18
N ASP A 3 32.09 28.68 -13.31
CA ASP A 3 31.96 27.23 -13.30
C ASP A 3 31.57 26.85 -11.85
N ILE A 4 30.30 26.50 -11.68
CA ILE A 4 29.75 25.87 -10.49
C ILE A 4 29.12 24.60 -11.01
N ASP A 5 29.82 23.48 -10.86
CA ASP A 5 29.22 22.15 -10.76
C ASP A 5 30.34 21.18 -10.41
N ASP A 6 30.33 20.69 -9.18
CA ASP A 6 30.52 19.28 -8.81
C ASP A 6 30.76 19.17 -7.30
N ASP A 7 29.71 19.31 -6.48
CA ASP A 7 29.73 18.72 -5.14
C ASP A 7 28.33 18.69 -4.52
N ARG A 8 27.69 17.51 -4.45
CA ARG A 8 26.60 17.17 -3.49
C ARG A 8 26.01 15.75 -3.63
N ARG A 9 26.81 14.73 -3.94
CA ARG A 9 26.44 13.35 -3.60
C ARG A 9 27.11 12.96 -2.30
N GLN A 10 26.49 13.31 -1.17
CA GLN A 10 26.84 12.71 0.12
C GLN A 10 26.44 11.22 0.07
N VAL A 11 27.42 10.37 -0.25
CA VAL A 11 27.33 8.93 -0.03
C VAL A 11 27.47 8.72 1.48
N VAL A 12 26.38 8.33 2.15
CA VAL A 12 26.44 7.86 3.52
C VAL A 12 27.12 6.49 3.47
N GLN A 13 28.43 6.45 3.73
CA GLN A 13 29.14 5.20 4.00
C GLN A 13 28.57 4.63 5.30
N GLU A 14 27.80 3.55 5.18
CA GLU A 14 27.37 2.76 6.32
C GLU A 14 28.61 2.17 7.02
N ILE A 15 28.97 2.74 8.17
CA ILE A 15 30.10 2.24 8.97
C ILE A 15 29.59 1.01 9.73
N ILE A 16 29.69 -0.17 9.11
CA ILE A 16 29.44 -1.44 9.80
C ILE A 16 30.59 -1.69 10.78
N THR A 17 30.32 -1.42 12.06
CA THR A 17 31.24 -1.70 13.16
C THR A 17 31.56 -3.19 13.26
N LYS A 18 32.70 -3.54 13.86
CA LYS A 18 33.10 -4.95 14.08
C LYS A 18 32.01 -5.75 14.80
N HIS A 19 31.28 -5.12 15.74
CA HIS A 19 30.14 -5.71 16.43
C HIS A 19 28.93 -5.95 15.52
N GLY A 20 28.64 -5.05 14.58
CA GLY A 20 27.60 -5.26 13.57
C GLY A 20 27.88 -6.47 12.66
N ARG A 21 29.16 -6.72 12.32
CA ARG A 21 29.56 -7.92 11.55
C ARG A 21 29.44 -9.21 12.36
N GLU A 22 29.75 -9.17 13.65
CA GLU A 22 29.61 -10.31 14.56
C GLU A 22 28.14 -10.67 14.83
N GLN A 23 27.25 -9.67 14.90
CA GLN A 23 25.80 -9.89 14.96
C GLN A 23 25.24 -10.44 13.65
N GLN A 24 25.61 -9.88 12.49
CA GLN A 24 25.23 -10.43 11.19
C GLN A 24 25.74 -11.86 10.99
N ALA A 25 26.94 -12.18 11.47
CA ALA A 25 27.49 -13.54 11.41
C ALA A 25 26.74 -14.51 12.33
N LYS A 26 26.26 -14.05 13.50
CA LYS A 26 25.38 -14.85 14.38
C LYS A 26 24.01 -15.08 13.75
N GLU A 27 23.40 -14.04 13.18
CA GLU A 27 22.10 -14.12 12.50
C GLU A 27 22.19 -15.02 11.26
N ALA A 28 23.29 -14.95 10.50
CA ALA A 28 23.54 -15.82 9.35
C ALA A 28 23.75 -17.30 9.73
N HIS A 29 24.26 -17.59 10.93
CA HIS A 29 24.48 -18.95 11.40
C HIS A 29 23.19 -19.65 11.87
N ASP A 30 22.18 -18.89 12.32
CA ASP A 30 20.87 -19.41 12.71
C ASP A 30 19.95 -19.68 11.49
N TYR A 31 20.29 -19.17 10.30
CA TYR A 31 19.59 -19.44 9.05
C TYR A 31 20.34 -20.47 8.19
N GLN A 32 20.38 -21.72 8.62
CA GLN A 32 20.77 -22.81 7.72
C GLN A 32 19.65 -23.08 6.71
N ARG A 33 19.83 -22.53 5.50
CA ARG A 33 19.02 -22.81 4.30
C ARG A 33 18.98 -24.32 4.03
N THR A 34 17.80 -24.90 4.13
CA THR A 34 17.49 -26.19 3.51
C THR A 34 16.27 -26.01 2.62
N SER A 35 16.50 -26.10 1.31
CA SER A 35 15.51 -25.87 0.27
C SER A 35 14.82 -27.17 -0.12
N VAL A 36 13.53 -27.30 0.19
CA VAL A 36 12.58 -28.09 -0.60
C VAL A 36 11.22 -27.36 -0.55
N ASP A 37 10.68 -27.01 -1.72
CA ASP A 37 9.33 -26.48 -1.98
C ASP A 37 8.97 -25.03 -1.59
N GLY A 38 9.92 -24.10 -1.64
CA GLY A 38 9.62 -22.66 -1.83
C GLY A 38 8.90 -21.93 -0.69
N VAL A 39 8.59 -22.61 0.42
CA VAL A 39 8.12 -21.98 1.66
C VAL A 39 9.15 -22.25 2.75
N GLU A 40 9.90 -21.20 3.09
CA GLU A 40 10.93 -21.24 4.13
C GLU A 40 10.27 -21.24 5.52
N THR A 41 10.01 -22.43 6.07
CA THR A 41 9.53 -22.58 7.45
C THR A 41 10.71 -22.84 8.39
N THR A 42 10.88 -22.05 9.44
CA THR A 42 11.88 -22.32 10.48
C THR A 42 11.54 -23.60 11.25
N GLU A 43 12.53 -24.28 11.84
CA GLU A 43 12.28 -25.47 12.68
C GLU A 43 11.34 -25.15 13.86
N LYS A 44 11.45 -23.94 14.43
CA LYS A 44 10.50 -23.47 15.46
C LYS A 44 9.06 -23.40 14.94
N PHE A 45 8.87 -22.92 13.71
CA PHE A 45 7.55 -22.85 13.10
C PHE A 45 6.99 -24.24 12.73
N ARG A 46 7.83 -25.15 12.25
CA ARG A 46 7.44 -26.55 12.01
C ARG A 46 7.00 -27.24 13.30
N GLU A 47 7.71 -26.99 14.40
CA GLU A 47 7.36 -27.54 15.69
C GLU A 47 6.05 -26.97 16.24
N LEU A 48 5.83 -25.66 16.09
CA LEU A 48 4.55 -25.03 16.40
C LEU A 48 3.39 -25.65 15.58
N LEU A 49 3.60 -25.90 14.28
CA LEU A 49 2.60 -26.55 13.42
C LEU A 49 2.33 -28.00 13.85
N ARG A 50 3.36 -28.76 14.25
CA ARG A 50 3.17 -30.11 14.80
C ARG A 50 2.36 -30.08 16.09
N GLN A 51 2.65 -29.14 16.99
CA GLN A 51 1.90 -28.96 18.23
C GLN A 51 0.44 -28.55 17.95
N ALA A 52 0.21 -27.66 16.97
CA ALA A 52 -1.13 -27.29 16.50
C ALA A 52 -1.92 -28.49 15.98
N LEU A 53 -1.33 -29.28 15.09
CA LEU A 53 -1.97 -30.46 14.50
C LEU A 53 -2.21 -31.57 15.54
N ALA A 54 -1.35 -31.68 16.54
CA ALA A 54 -1.48 -32.63 17.65
C ALA A 54 -2.48 -32.17 18.73
N GLY A 55 -3.06 -30.96 18.60
CA GLY A 55 -3.92 -30.38 19.64
C GLY A 55 -3.19 -30.02 20.94
N GLN A 56 -1.86 -29.88 20.87
CA GLN A 56 -0.95 -29.62 21.97
C GLN A 56 -0.38 -28.20 21.92
N LEU A 57 -1.16 -27.22 21.44
CA LEU A 57 -0.74 -25.84 21.57
C LEU A 57 -0.60 -25.50 23.05
N PRO A 58 0.45 -24.74 23.43
CA PRO A 58 0.61 -24.31 24.81
C PRO A 58 -0.65 -23.53 25.22
N ASP A 59 -1.19 -23.90 26.38
CA ASP A 59 -2.24 -23.12 27.03
C ASP A 59 -1.65 -21.74 27.37
N LEU A 60 -2.15 -20.71 26.70
CA LEU A 60 -1.71 -19.33 26.90
C LEU A 60 -2.27 -18.75 28.21
N GLY A 61 -3.14 -19.49 28.91
CA GLY A 61 -3.85 -19.03 30.09
C GLY A 61 -4.89 -17.96 29.74
N GLU A 62 -5.26 -17.14 30.72
CA GLU A 62 -6.09 -15.97 30.49
C GLU A 62 -5.30 -14.90 29.72
N VAL A 63 -5.48 -14.87 28.40
CA VAL A 63 -4.98 -13.78 27.56
C VAL A 63 -5.84 -12.53 27.87
N PRO A 64 -5.24 -11.43 28.36
CA PRO A 64 -5.99 -10.20 28.60
C PRO A 64 -6.64 -9.74 27.29
N GLU A 65 -7.92 -9.35 27.35
CA GLU A 65 -8.58 -8.73 26.20
C GLU A 65 -7.81 -7.47 25.81
N ALA A 66 -7.49 -7.36 24.51
CA ALA A 66 -6.75 -6.19 24.01
C ALA A 66 -7.61 -4.93 24.20
N ASP A 67 -6.99 -3.85 24.66
CA ASP A 67 -7.65 -2.54 24.75
C ASP A 67 -8.29 -2.19 23.39
N PRO A 68 -9.61 -1.89 23.33
CA PRO A 68 -10.30 -1.57 22.08
C PRO A 68 -9.63 -0.45 21.28
N GLU A 69 -9.03 0.54 21.92
CA GLU A 69 -8.32 1.63 21.25
C GLU A 69 -7.02 1.14 20.61
N VAL A 70 -6.31 0.21 21.27
CA VAL A 70 -5.13 -0.44 20.71
C VAL A 70 -5.51 -1.29 19.50
N ALA A 71 -6.60 -2.06 19.59
CA ALA A 71 -7.08 -2.88 18.48
C ALA A 71 -7.46 -2.04 17.27
N LYS A 72 -8.19 -0.93 17.48
CA LYS A 72 -8.61 0.00 16.43
C LYS A 72 -7.40 0.66 15.76
N LEU A 73 -6.48 1.21 16.55
CA LEU A 73 -5.28 1.85 16.00
C LEU A 73 -4.37 0.83 15.30
N ALA A 74 -4.28 -0.40 15.83
CA ALA A 74 -3.52 -1.47 15.17
C ALA A 74 -4.10 -1.78 13.79
N ALA A 75 -5.43 -1.86 13.64
CA ALA A 75 -6.06 -2.12 12.36
C ALA A 75 -5.71 -1.06 11.30
N GLU A 76 -5.70 0.23 11.68
CA GLU A 76 -5.28 1.33 10.82
C GLU A 76 -3.78 1.26 10.46
N LEU A 77 -2.93 0.91 11.44
CA LEU A 77 -1.48 0.86 11.24
C LEU A 77 -1.02 -0.36 10.44
N VAL A 78 -1.77 -1.47 10.46
CA VAL A 78 -1.42 -2.69 9.71
C VAL A 78 -1.22 -2.37 8.24
N THR A 79 -2.12 -1.57 7.66
CA THR A 79 -2.04 -1.11 6.27
C THR A 79 -2.39 0.37 6.20
N LEU A 80 -1.38 1.22 6.07
CA LEU A 80 -1.53 2.66 5.92
C LEU A 80 -1.57 3.05 4.44
N HIS A 81 -2.70 3.57 4.00
CA HIS A 81 -2.88 4.12 2.66
C HIS A 81 -2.48 5.60 2.66
N LEU A 82 -1.37 5.92 2.01
CA LEU A 82 -0.82 7.26 1.96
C LEU A 82 -1.22 7.96 0.65
N PRO A 83 -1.73 9.21 0.72
CA PRO A 83 -2.10 9.96 -0.47
C PRO A 83 -0.86 10.35 -1.28
N GLU A 84 -1.10 10.87 -2.49
CA GLU A 84 -0.05 11.55 -3.24
C GLU A 84 0.54 12.69 -2.39
N TRP A 85 1.86 12.72 -2.25
CA TRP A 85 2.53 13.79 -1.53
C TRP A 85 3.03 14.85 -2.52
N ARG A 86 2.58 16.09 -2.34
CA ARG A 86 2.98 17.25 -3.15
C ARG A 86 3.71 18.28 -2.30
N ASN A 87 4.60 19.04 -2.93
CA ASN A 87 5.17 20.23 -2.31
C ASN A 87 4.18 21.41 -2.36
N PRO A 88 4.43 22.52 -1.63
CA PRO A 88 3.57 23.70 -1.67
C PRO A 88 3.42 24.35 -3.07
N ALA A 89 4.34 24.06 -4.01
CA ALA A 89 4.29 24.52 -5.39
C ALA A 89 3.51 23.56 -6.32
N GLY A 90 2.87 22.53 -5.78
CA GLY A 90 2.02 21.58 -6.53
C GLY A 90 2.77 20.44 -7.23
N ARG A 91 4.10 20.37 -7.11
CA ARG A 91 4.92 19.28 -7.67
C ARG A 91 4.78 18.02 -6.81
N THR A 92 4.49 16.90 -7.47
CA THR A 92 4.47 15.56 -6.86
C THR A 92 5.88 15.16 -6.38
N LEU A 93 5.98 14.84 -5.10
CA LEU A 93 7.17 14.32 -4.41
C LEU A 93 7.13 12.81 -4.26
N ALA A 94 5.94 12.25 -3.99
CA ALA A 94 5.70 10.81 -3.92
C ALA A 94 4.32 10.46 -4.48
N LYS A 95 4.23 9.33 -5.18
CA LYS A 95 2.95 8.77 -5.64
C LYS A 95 2.16 8.21 -4.45
N PRO A 96 0.83 8.05 -4.57
CA PRO A 96 0.05 7.29 -3.60
C PRO A 96 0.71 5.92 -3.37
N THR A 97 0.75 5.49 -2.11
CA THR A 97 1.43 4.24 -1.73
C THR A 97 0.78 3.61 -0.52
N VAL A 98 1.08 2.33 -0.32
CA VAL A 98 0.65 1.58 0.85
C VAL A 98 1.88 1.23 1.67
N VAL A 99 1.81 1.48 2.97
CA VAL A 99 2.81 1.03 3.94
C VAL A 99 2.20 -0.03 4.83
N THR A 100 2.78 -1.23 4.80
CA THR A 100 2.42 -2.31 5.73
C THR A 100 3.34 -2.27 6.94
N MET A 101 2.78 -2.37 8.15
CA MET A 101 3.55 -2.35 9.40
C MET A 101 3.41 -3.68 10.15
N PRO A 102 4.40 -4.60 10.04
CA PRO A 102 4.31 -5.92 10.67
C PRO A 102 4.16 -5.89 12.20
N LEU A 103 4.63 -4.82 12.85
CA LEU A 103 4.54 -4.63 14.30
C LEU A 103 3.44 -3.65 14.71
N ALA A 104 2.42 -3.44 13.86
CA ALA A 104 1.32 -2.52 14.11
C ALA A 104 0.69 -2.64 15.51
N PRO A 105 0.40 -3.84 16.06
CA PRO A 105 -0.16 -3.95 17.42
C PRO A 105 0.76 -3.37 18.50
N ARG A 106 2.07 -3.60 18.39
CA ARG A 106 3.06 -3.08 19.34
C ARG A 106 3.22 -1.56 19.21
N VAL A 107 3.14 -1.03 18.00
CA VAL A 107 3.19 0.42 17.77
C VAL A 107 1.90 1.09 18.28
N ALA A 108 0.75 0.49 18.04
CA ALA A 108 -0.54 0.97 18.54
C ALA A 108 -0.56 1.05 20.08
N ASP A 109 -0.16 -0.02 20.75
CA ASP A 109 -0.05 -0.07 22.22
C ASP A 109 0.83 1.06 22.76
N TYR A 110 2.02 1.25 22.17
CA TYR A 110 2.91 2.35 22.52
C TYR A 110 2.30 3.74 22.29
N LEU A 111 1.57 3.94 21.19
CA LEU A 111 0.95 5.23 20.88
C LEU A 111 -0.22 5.53 21.81
N VAL A 112 -1.09 4.56 22.08
CA VAL A 112 -2.19 4.70 23.05
C VAL A 112 -1.63 5.01 24.44
N ALA A 113 -0.57 4.31 24.88
CA ALA A 113 0.12 4.60 26.13
C ALA A 113 0.72 6.02 26.19
N ARG A 114 1.06 6.62 25.04
CA ARG A 114 1.48 8.02 24.92
C ARG A 114 0.33 9.03 24.89
N GLY A 115 -0.92 8.55 24.96
CA GLY A 115 -2.12 9.38 24.88
C GLY A 115 -2.54 9.74 23.45
N TRP A 116 -2.05 9.03 22.43
CA TRP A 116 -2.63 9.15 21.10
C TRP A 116 -4.03 8.54 21.10
N VAL A 117 -4.98 9.27 20.52
CA VAL A 117 -6.37 8.85 20.35
C VAL A 117 -6.86 9.31 18.99
N HIS A 118 -7.72 8.51 18.38
CA HIS A 118 -8.38 8.86 17.13
C HIS A 118 -9.64 9.70 17.41
N ASP A 119 -9.63 10.97 17.00
CA ASP A 119 -10.76 11.90 17.11
C ASP A 119 -11.34 12.18 15.72
N PRO A 120 -12.48 11.55 15.34
CA PRO A 120 -13.07 11.71 14.02
C PRO A 120 -13.46 13.15 13.66
N SER A 121 -13.67 14.02 14.66
CA SER A 121 -14.00 15.44 14.42
C SER A 121 -12.83 16.25 13.86
N ARG A 122 -11.60 15.70 13.94
CA ARG A 122 -10.37 16.34 13.45
C ARG A 122 -9.87 15.76 12.13
N GLU A 123 -10.55 14.75 11.61
CA GLU A 123 -10.21 14.17 10.32
C GLU A 123 -10.39 15.20 9.21
N ARG A 124 -9.37 15.32 8.37
CA ARG A 124 -9.39 16.19 7.17
C ARG A 124 -9.37 15.40 5.88
N VAL A 125 -9.06 14.11 5.99
CA VAL A 125 -8.92 13.20 4.86
C VAL A 125 -9.36 11.82 5.29
N ARG A 126 -10.05 11.11 4.41
CA ARG A 126 -10.39 9.69 4.58
C ARG A 126 -9.94 8.92 3.37
N TRP A 127 -9.30 7.79 3.60
CA TRP A 127 -9.12 6.81 2.54
C TRP A 127 -10.41 6.02 2.32
N ILE A 128 -10.71 5.77 1.06
CA ILE A 128 -11.80 4.90 0.63
C ILE A 128 -11.30 3.95 -0.47
N PRO A 129 -11.87 2.74 -0.58
CA PRO A 129 -11.53 1.81 -1.65
C PRO A 129 -11.74 2.38 -3.06
N THR A 130 -11.05 1.81 -4.03
CA THR A 130 -11.30 2.10 -5.43
C THR A 130 -12.78 1.80 -5.77
N PRO A 131 -13.50 2.71 -6.46
CA PRO A 131 -14.90 2.49 -6.82
C PRO A 131 -15.13 1.16 -7.55
N GLY A 132 -16.07 0.35 -7.03
CA GLY A 132 -16.41 -0.98 -7.53
C GLY A 132 -15.54 -2.13 -6.99
N THR A 133 -14.67 -1.88 -6.00
CA THR A 133 -13.92 -2.93 -5.31
C THR A 133 -14.31 -2.99 -3.84
N SER A 134 -14.08 -4.14 -3.18
CA SER A 134 -14.24 -4.25 -1.73
C SER A 134 -13.05 -3.68 -0.94
N GLY A 135 -12.06 -3.07 -1.62
CA GLY A 135 -10.80 -2.64 -1.02
C GLY A 135 -9.88 -3.82 -0.68
N GLY A 136 -8.62 -3.72 -1.09
CA GLY A 136 -7.58 -4.69 -0.74
C GLY A 136 -6.42 -4.01 -0.02
N PRO A 137 -5.54 -4.75 0.68
CA PRO A 137 -4.39 -4.16 1.36
C PRO A 137 -3.43 -3.41 0.45
N HIS A 138 -3.47 -3.67 -0.86
CA HIS A 138 -2.64 -2.99 -1.87
C HIS A 138 -3.47 -2.08 -2.78
N ASP A 139 -4.74 -1.84 -2.45
CA ASP A 139 -5.59 -0.92 -3.20
C ASP A 139 -5.15 0.51 -2.88
N PRO A 140 -4.61 1.28 -3.85
CA PRO A 140 -4.29 2.68 -3.61
C PRO A 140 -5.54 3.50 -3.26
N GLY A 141 -6.73 3.06 -3.67
CA GLY A 141 -8.01 3.70 -3.40
C GLY A 141 -8.04 5.18 -3.75
N MET A 142 -8.80 5.93 -2.96
CA MET A 142 -8.88 7.39 -3.03
C MET A 142 -8.81 8.01 -1.65
N HIS A 143 -8.30 9.24 -1.60
CA HIS A 143 -8.38 10.08 -0.41
C HIS A 143 -9.39 11.19 -0.66
N ILE A 144 -10.48 11.19 0.10
CA ILE A 144 -11.54 12.19 0.03
C ILE A 144 -11.39 13.20 1.17
N GLU A 145 -11.81 14.43 0.89
CA GLU A 145 -11.89 15.53 1.86
C GLU A 145 -13.36 15.84 2.16
N PRO A 146 -13.67 16.39 3.35
CA PRO A 146 -15.04 16.80 3.64
C PRO A 146 -15.46 17.95 2.73
N ASP A 147 -16.72 17.95 2.32
CA ASP A 147 -17.30 19.01 1.51
C ASP A 147 -17.56 20.30 2.31
N GLU A 148 -18.15 21.30 1.65
CA GLU A 148 -18.49 22.60 2.26
C GLU A 148 -19.48 22.49 3.44
N TYR A 149 -20.20 21.37 3.56
CA TYR A 149 -21.14 21.08 4.65
C TYR A 149 -20.53 20.15 5.72
N GLY A 150 -19.26 19.79 5.59
CA GLY A 150 -18.57 18.86 6.48
C GLY A 150 -18.96 17.40 6.27
N GLN A 151 -19.63 17.06 5.17
CA GLN A 151 -19.97 15.68 4.82
C GLN A 151 -18.84 15.04 4.03
N TRP A 152 -18.76 13.71 4.06
CA TRP A 152 -17.77 12.94 3.32
C TRP A 152 -18.41 12.42 2.03
N PRO A 153 -18.21 13.08 0.88
CA PRO A 153 -18.88 12.70 -0.34
C PRO A 153 -18.40 11.32 -0.82
N ALA A 154 -19.34 10.53 -1.32
CA ALA A 154 -18.98 9.32 -2.06
C ALA A 154 -18.22 9.70 -3.34
N PRO A 155 -17.20 8.94 -3.75
CA PRO A 155 -16.46 9.22 -4.95
C PRO A 155 -17.36 9.01 -6.17
N ASP A 156 -17.37 9.95 -7.10
CA ASP A 156 -18.06 9.77 -8.38
C ASP A 156 -17.25 8.82 -9.28
N PRO A 157 -17.78 7.65 -9.66
CA PRO A 157 -17.07 6.73 -10.54
C PRO A 157 -16.75 7.34 -11.91
N GLU A 158 -17.57 8.27 -12.43
CA GLU A 158 -17.27 8.96 -13.69
C GLU A 158 -16.01 9.83 -13.54
N ALA A 159 -15.92 10.62 -12.45
CA ALA A 159 -14.75 11.43 -12.17
C ALA A 159 -13.49 10.58 -11.86
N PHE A 160 -13.64 9.38 -11.30
CA PHE A 160 -12.50 8.50 -11.01
C PHE A 160 -11.95 7.78 -12.26
N TYR A 161 -12.85 7.37 -13.16
CA TYR A 161 -12.53 6.70 -14.43
C TYR A 161 -12.67 7.67 -15.61
N ASP A 162 -12.10 8.87 -15.48
CA ASP A 162 -12.23 9.96 -16.45
C ASP A 162 -11.66 9.59 -17.82
N ILE A 163 -12.48 9.77 -18.87
CA ILE A 163 -12.06 9.49 -20.23
C ILE A 163 -10.98 10.45 -20.73
N ASP A 164 -10.91 11.65 -20.16
CA ASP A 164 -9.93 12.68 -20.57
C ASP A 164 -8.50 12.32 -20.11
N ASP A 165 -8.37 11.41 -19.14
CA ASP A 165 -7.09 10.90 -18.65
C ASP A 165 -6.47 9.81 -19.55
N ILE A 166 -7.17 9.39 -20.61
CA ILE A 166 -6.70 8.34 -21.54
C ILE A 166 -5.52 8.85 -22.36
N LYS A 167 -4.41 8.10 -22.29
CA LYS A 167 -3.22 8.31 -23.13
C LYS A 167 -3.13 7.20 -24.16
N VAL A 168 -3.01 7.57 -25.43
CA VAL A 168 -2.90 6.60 -26.54
C VAL A 168 -1.57 6.77 -27.23
N VAL A 169 -0.80 5.68 -27.26
CA VAL A 169 0.55 5.62 -27.81
C VAL A 169 0.64 4.50 -28.84
N GLU A 170 1.47 4.70 -29.86
CA GLU A 170 1.85 3.63 -30.77
C GLU A 170 2.85 2.72 -30.06
N ILE A 171 2.70 1.40 -30.24
CA ILE A 171 3.56 0.35 -29.68
C ILE A 171 4.20 -0.46 -30.81
N ASP A 172 5.17 -1.29 -30.46
CA ASP A 172 5.93 -2.07 -31.43
C ASP A 172 5.01 -2.92 -32.34
N GLY A 173 5.38 -2.98 -33.62
CA GLY A 173 4.61 -3.69 -34.63
C GLY A 173 3.46 -2.89 -35.27
N GLY A 174 3.44 -1.56 -35.09
CA GLY A 174 2.44 -0.68 -35.71
C GLY A 174 1.06 -0.76 -35.07
N ARG A 175 0.97 -1.33 -33.85
CA ARG A 175 -0.24 -1.42 -33.05
C ARG A 175 -0.35 -0.20 -32.14
N TRP A 176 -1.52 0.01 -31.57
CA TRP A 176 -1.83 1.13 -30.69
C TRP A 176 -2.27 0.63 -29.32
N CYS A 177 -1.78 1.30 -28.26
CA CYS A 177 -2.16 1.02 -26.88
C CYS A 177 -2.79 2.28 -26.27
N ALA A 178 -4.03 2.16 -25.83
CA ALA A 178 -4.68 3.15 -24.99
C ALA A 178 -4.53 2.75 -23.52
N GLN A 179 -4.14 3.69 -22.67
CA GLN A 179 -3.88 3.47 -21.24
C GLN A 179 -4.51 4.57 -20.40
N HIS A 180 -5.13 4.17 -19.31
CA HIS A 180 -5.65 5.03 -18.27
C HIS A 180 -4.75 4.94 -17.03
N PRO A 181 -4.50 6.03 -16.29
CA PRO A 181 -3.62 6.03 -15.10
C PRO A 181 -4.06 5.06 -14.00
N ARG A 182 -5.31 4.58 -14.03
CA ARG A 182 -5.85 3.56 -13.12
C ARG A 182 -5.53 2.11 -13.52
N GLY A 183 -4.54 1.90 -14.38
CA GLY A 183 -4.08 0.55 -14.77
C GLY A 183 -5.01 -0.17 -15.74
N ILE A 184 -5.90 0.54 -16.42
CA ILE A 184 -6.76 0.00 -17.47
C ILE A 184 -6.11 0.31 -18.81
N ALA A 185 -5.84 -0.72 -19.60
CA ALA A 185 -5.25 -0.57 -20.93
C ALA A 185 -6.03 -1.37 -21.96
N PHE A 186 -5.91 -1.00 -23.23
CA PHE A 186 -6.44 -1.76 -24.37
C PHE A 186 -5.52 -1.58 -25.57
N GLU A 187 -5.22 -2.68 -26.27
CA GLU A 187 -4.37 -2.68 -27.47
C GLU A 187 -5.19 -3.07 -28.70
N ALA A 188 -4.95 -2.39 -29.81
CA ALA A 188 -5.61 -2.64 -31.08
C ALA A 188 -4.68 -2.33 -32.27
N ASP A 189 -5.12 -2.64 -33.48
CA ASP A 189 -4.33 -2.42 -34.70
C ASP A 189 -4.41 -0.96 -35.16
N THR A 190 -5.48 -0.25 -34.82
CA THR A 190 -5.64 1.18 -35.11
C THR A 190 -5.79 2.02 -33.85
N LYS A 191 -5.42 3.30 -33.96
CA LYS A 191 -5.61 4.29 -32.88
C LYS A 191 -7.07 4.42 -32.45
N SER A 192 -8.00 4.39 -33.40
CA SER A 192 -9.44 4.50 -33.14
C SER A 192 -10.00 3.31 -32.39
N GLU A 193 -9.61 2.08 -32.78
CA GLU A 193 -10.02 0.87 -32.07
C GLU A 193 -9.44 0.81 -30.65
N ALA A 194 -8.20 1.29 -30.48
CA ALA A 194 -7.58 1.39 -29.17
C ALA A 194 -8.40 2.29 -28.24
N TYR A 195 -8.81 3.48 -28.73
CA TYR A 195 -9.69 4.41 -28.01
C TYR A 195 -11.07 3.81 -27.72
N GLU A 196 -11.73 3.21 -28.71
CA GLU A 196 -13.05 2.61 -28.52
C GLU A 196 -13.03 1.52 -27.45
N GLY A 197 -12.03 0.62 -27.51
CA GLY A 197 -11.89 -0.49 -26.60
C GLY A 197 -11.66 -0.05 -25.15
N ILE A 198 -10.81 0.96 -24.92
CA ILE A 198 -10.61 1.48 -23.56
C ILE A 198 -11.85 2.19 -23.02
N VAL A 199 -12.56 2.97 -23.83
CA VAL A 199 -13.81 3.63 -23.41
C VAL A 199 -14.86 2.60 -23.05
N GLY A 200 -14.95 1.50 -23.80
CA GLY A 200 -15.78 0.35 -23.46
C GLY A 200 -15.44 -0.25 -22.09
N ARG A 201 -14.15 -0.43 -21.79
CA ARG A 201 -13.68 -0.93 -20.49
C ARG A 201 -13.97 0.02 -19.34
N LEU A 202 -13.72 1.32 -19.50
CA LEU A 202 -14.04 2.34 -18.49
C LEU A 202 -15.54 2.38 -18.20
N ARG A 203 -16.38 2.37 -19.23
CA ARG A 203 -17.85 2.30 -19.08
C ARG A 203 -18.29 1.07 -18.30
N ALA A 204 -17.68 -0.09 -18.54
CA ALA A 204 -17.97 -1.30 -17.78
C ALA A 204 -17.61 -1.15 -16.31
N LYS A 205 -16.43 -0.57 -16.01
CA LYS A 205 -15.97 -0.31 -14.63
C LYS A 205 -16.84 0.70 -13.90
N ILE A 206 -17.25 1.77 -14.57
CA ILE A 206 -18.18 2.77 -14.02
C ILE A 206 -19.52 2.12 -13.67
N LYS A 207 -20.06 1.27 -14.54
CA LYS A 207 -21.31 0.55 -14.28
C LYS A 207 -21.18 -0.43 -13.12
N GLU A 208 -20.08 -1.16 -13.05
CA GLU A 208 -19.77 -2.04 -11.91
C GLU A 208 -19.73 -1.25 -10.60
N ALA A 209 -19.02 -0.11 -10.59
CA ALA A 209 -18.91 0.77 -9.42
C ALA A 209 -20.24 1.41 -8.98
N LYS A 210 -21.14 1.74 -9.92
CA LYS A 210 -22.47 2.29 -9.60
C LYS A 210 -23.44 1.25 -9.04
N ASN A 211 -23.17 -0.04 -9.22
CA ASN A 211 -24.04 -1.15 -8.84
C ASN A 211 -23.51 -1.97 -7.64
N ALA A 212 -22.33 -1.64 -7.11
CA ALA A 212 -21.72 -2.26 -5.94
C ALA A 212 -22.20 -1.59 -4.65
#